data_AF-A0AAN8EDP4-F1
#
_entry.id   AF-A0AAN8EDP4-F1
#
_cell.length_a   1.000
_cell.length_b   1.000
_cell.length_c   1.000
_cell.angle_alpha   90.00
_cell.angle_beta   90.00
_cell.angle_gamma   90.00
#
_symmetry.space_group_name_H-M   'P 1'
#
loop_
_entity.id
_entity.type
_entity.pdbx_description
1 polymer ?
#
loop_
_entity_poly.entity_id
_entity_poly.type
_entity_poly.pdbx_seq_one_letter_code
_entity_poly.pdbx_strand_id
1 'polypeptide(L)'
;MALSSLTAPASAVHHLQQPPVHLVNRQNSDLPVVVTNNCAETIYPAILTQSGTGPGKSGFRLDSGDSLPQTVSADWKGRVWGRTNCSFSDDGTPTSGQGGAPCSSGDCGAFVECQGAGNPPATLAEFTLASASNQAFYDISLVDGYNLPMGIIFMPGNGSSLSDIPPNFTNAICIGTSSYIDTSATSSEDSQFGSNDSYPIPLEQSMSAQNVLKWCPWPLQLNPPQKPGDGVYPYPDDNIARPIFNPCYSACSKWNDEKYCCSGSYNNPDKCKPSYYSIQAKKVCPDAYSYAYDDQTSTFVLPEGGGFEVVFCPKGRSSNILSTFGNNVRELARTGLVTQEMQTLAKNKTYIAEKSEGSIVEGQANLIALVVVLVWACFW
;
A
#
# COMPACT_ATOMS: atom_id res chain seq x y z
N MET A 1 -53.47 -26.97 47.67
CA MET A 1 -53.67 -28.14 46.79
C MET A 1 -52.91 -27.82 45.52
N ALA A 2 -51.69 -28.36 45.33
CA ALA A 2 -51.43 -29.66 44.68
C ALA A 2 -51.99 -29.65 43.24
N LEU A 3 -51.28 -29.87 42.14
CA LEU A 3 -49.97 -30.43 41.77
C LEU A 3 -49.68 -29.86 40.36
N SER A 4 -48.50 -29.36 39.98
CA SER A 4 -47.30 -30.09 39.51
C SER A 4 -47.55 -31.26 38.54
N SER A 5 -47.12 -31.11 37.29
CA SER A 5 -46.43 -32.15 36.51
C SER A 5 -45.75 -31.48 35.30
N LEU A 6 -44.42 -31.26 35.36
CA LEU A 6 -43.34 -32.19 34.98
C LEU A 6 -43.30 -32.34 33.44
N THR A 7 -42.20 -32.02 32.76
CA THR A 7 -40.92 -32.74 32.89
C THR A 7 -39.68 -31.88 32.55
N ALA A 8 -38.68 -31.92 33.42
CA ALA A 8 -37.25 -31.81 33.10
C ALA A 8 -36.71 -33.24 32.73
N PRO A 9 -35.41 -33.54 32.60
CA PRO A 9 -34.20 -32.72 32.45
C PRO A 9 -33.22 -33.25 31.37
N ALA A 10 -32.13 -32.53 31.11
CA ALA A 10 -30.81 -33.14 30.92
C ALA A 10 -29.73 -32.07 31.18
N SER A 11 -28.95 -32.29 32.23
CA SER A 11 -27.82 -31.47 32.65
C SER A 11 -26.51 -31.92 32.00
N ALA A 12 -25.50 -31.04 32.16
CA ALA A 12 -24.04 -31.24 32.11
C ALA A 12 -23.40 -30.64 30.83
N VAL A 13 -22.27 -29.91 30.86
CA VAL A 13 -21.15 -29.80 31.80
C VAL A 13 -20.54 -28.38 31.71
N HIS A 14 -19.93 -27.94 32.83
CA HIS A 14 -19.12 -26.74 33.01
C HIS A 14 -17.88 -26.61 32.11
N HIS A 15 -17.39 -25.37 31.98
CA HIS A 15 -16.05 -24.92 31.55
C HIS A 15 -15.80 -24.75 30.05
N LEU A 16 -16.19 -23.59 29.54
CA LEU A 16 -15.21 -22.67 28.94
C LEU A 16 -15.50 -21.30 29.58
N GLN A 17 -14.71 -20.93 30.58
CA GLN A 17 -14.41 -19.53 30.80
C GLN A 17 -13.95 -19.03 29.44
N GLN A 18 -14.79 -18.25 28.76
CA GLN A 18 -14.24 -17.34 27.77
C GLN A 18 -13.17 -16.57 28.53
N PRO A 19 -11.91 -16.52 28.04
CA PRO A 19 -10.97 -15.57 28.61
C PRO A 19 -11.70 -14.24 28.67
N PRO A 20 -11.55 -13.45 29.76
CA PRO A 20 -12.14 -12.12 29.79
C PRO A 20 -11.79 -11.49 28.45
N VAL A 21 -12.80 -11.00 27.72
CA VAL A 21 -12.55 -10.11 26.60
C VAL A 21 -11.72 -9.03 27.23
N HIS A 22 -10.40 -9.10 27.04
CA HIS A 22 -9.52 -8.03 27.43
C HIS A 22 -10.07 -6.92 26.56
N LEU A 23 -10.81 -6.01 27.19
CA LEU A 23 -11.03 -4.68 26.66
C LEU A 23 -9.63 -4.09 26.62
N VAL A 24 -8.81 -4.52 25.66
CA VAL A 24 -7.55 -3.89 25.34
C VAL A 24 -8.01 -2.49 25.01
N ASN A 25 -7.61 -1.54 25.85
CA ASN A 25 -7.88 -0.14 25.58
C ASN A 25 -7.08 0.19 24.32
N ARG A 26 -7.68 -0.03 23.15
CA ARG A 26 -7.02 0.07 21.83
C ARG A 26 -6.43 1.47 21.64
N GLN A 27 -7.04 2.48 22.27
CA GLN A 27 -6.61 3.87 22.26
C GLN A 27 -5.31 4.15 23.04
N ASN A 28 -4.94 3.30 24.00
CA ASN A 28 -3.71 3.43 24.81
C ASN A 28 -2.61 2.45 24.35
N SER A 29 -2.67 1.99 23.09
CA SER A 29 -1.65 1.12 22.50
C SER A 29 -0.61 1.95 21.76
N ASP A 30 0.63 1.47 21.72
CA ASP A 30 1.75 2.12 21.03
C ASP A 30 2.26 1.21 19.90
N LEU A 31 1.46 1.04 18.84
CA LEU A 31 1.91 0.28 17.67
C LEU A 31 2.91 1.13 16.86
N PRO A 32 4.05 0.58 16.44
CA PRO A 32 5.04 1.36 15.71
C PRO A 32 4.51 1.78 14.33
N VAL A 33 4.75 3.03 13.96
CA VAL A 33 4.69 3.55 12.60
C VAL A 33 6.01 4.27 12.35
N VAL A 34 6.93 3.58 11.71
CA VAL A 34 8.27 4.10 11.39
C VAL A 34 8.26 4.62 9.95
N VAL A 35 8.91 5.74 9.71
CA VAL A 35 9.07 6.28 8.35
C VAL A 35 10.55 6.41 8.02
N THR A 36 10.98 5.76 6.94
CA THR A 36 12.39 5.70 6.51
C THR A 36 12.56 6.32 5.13
N ASN A 37 13.60 7.14 4.95
CA ASN A 37 13.94 7.75 3.68
C ASN A 37 15.20 7.11 3.06
N ASN A 38 15.02 6.24 2.07
CA ASN A 38 16.14 5.73 1.27
C ASN A 38 16.36 6.53 -0.03
N CYS A 39 15.63 7.62 -0.23
CA CYS A 39 15.83 8.51 -1.38
C CYS A 39 17.18 9.22 -1.23
N ALA A 40 17.84 9.51 -2.35
CA ALA A 40 19.09 10.28 -2.34
C ALA A 40 18.91 11.75 -1.90
N GLU A 41 17.66 12.23 -1.89
CA GLU A 41 17.31 13.60 -1.52
C GLU A 41 16.52 13.63 -0.21
N THR A 42 16.54 14.78 0.45
CA THR A 42 15.61 15.08 1.56
C THR A 42 14.18 15.05 1.04
N ILE A 43 13.30 14.35 1.75
CA ILE A 43 11.85 14.38 1.51
C ILE A 43 11.14 14.96 2.73
N TYR A 44 9.86 15.28 2.55
CA TYR A 44 9.00 15.70 3.64
C TYR A 44 7.84 14.71 3.80
N PRO A 45 7.99 13.63 4.56
CA PRO A 45 6.89 12.72 4.80
C PRO A 45 5.73 13.43 5.50
N ALA A 46 4.55 12.86 5.31
CA ALA A 46 3.30 13.34 5.86
C ALA A 46 2.42 12.17 6.25
N ILE A 47 1.66 12.35 7.33
CA ILE A 47 0.79 11.35 7.93
C ILE A 47 -0.54 12.01 8.23
N LEU A 48 -1.63 11.43 7.72
CA LEU A 48 -2.98 11.84 8.03
C LEU A 48 -3.65 10.77 8.88
N THR A 49 -4.20 11.17 10.02
CA THR A 49 -5.04 10.30 10.85
C THR A 49 -6.51 10.55 10.52
N GLN A 50 -7.21 9.51 10.07
CA GLN A 50 -8.64 9.53 9.82
C GLN A 50 -9.43 9.10 11.07
N SER A 51 -8.89 8.19 11.88
CA SER A 51 -9.50 7.70 13.12
C SER A 51 -8.44 7.14 14.07
N GLY A 52 -8.75 7.08 15.36
CA GLY A 52 -7.82 6.65 16.42
C GLY A 52 -6.86 7.77 16.85
N THR A 53 -5.81 7.40 17.60
CA THR A 53 -4.74 8.30 18.02
C THR A 53 -3.59 8.20 17.02
N GLY A 54 -3.32 9.30 16.34
CA GLY A 54 -2.22 9.43 15.37
C GLY A 54 -0.85 9.62 16.02
N PRO A 55 0.21 9.66 15.21
CA PRO A 55 1.56 9.89 15.69
C PRO A 55 1.78 11.33 16.15
N GLY A 56 2.86 11.56 16.90
CA GLY A 56 3.22 12.88 17.43
C GLY A 56 3.51 13.94 16.36
N LYS A 57 3.91 13.53 15.15
CA LYS A 57 4.13 14.39 13.99
C LYS A 57 3.33 13.90 12.78
N SER A 58 2.54 14.79 12.21
CA SER A 58 1.74 14.65 10.98
C SER A 58 2.50 15.07 9.72
N GLY A 59 3.64 15.73 9.86
CA GLY A 59 4.56 15.94 8.74
C GLY A 59 5.89 16.56 9.19
N PHE A 60 6.97 16.18 8.52
CA PHE A 60 8.33 16.46 8.98
C PHE A 60 9.32 16.42 7.83
N ARG A 61 10.49 17.05 8.02
CA ARG A 61 11.66 16.90 7.15
C ARG A 61 12.37 15.60 7.48
N LEU A 62 12.76 14.82 6.48
CA LEU A 62 13.51 13.57 6.67
C LEU A 62 14.67 13.53 5.66
N ASP A 63 15.90 13.52 6.17
CA ASP A 63 17.11 13.46 5.32
C ASP A 63 17.33 12.08 4.72
N SER A 64 18.17 12.02 3.67
CA SER A 64 18.56 10.76 3.04
C SER A 64 19.24 9.84 4.06
N GLY A 65 18.70 8.63 4.22
CA GLY A 65 19.18 7.61 5.15
C GLY A 65 18.60 7.68 6.56
N ASP A 66 17.80 8.70 6.86
CA ASP A 66 17.18 8.85 8.18
C ASP A 66 15.86 8.07 8.31
N SER A 67 15.55 7.68 9.54
CA SER A 67 14.26 7.11 9.92
C SER A 67 13.67 7.86 11.12
N LEU A 68 12.36 8.07 11.12
CA LEU A 68 11.63 8.63 12.26
C LEU A 68 10.67 7.58 12.85
N PRO A 69 10.99 6.99 14.01
CA PRO A 69 10.07 6.11 14.72
C PRO A 69 8.97 6.93 15.42
N GLN A 70 7.72 6.53 15.22
CA GLN A 70 6.54 7.07 15.91
C GLN A 70 5.61 5.93 16.31
N THR A 71 4.57 6.23 17.08
CA THR A 71 3.55 5.24 17.48
C THR A 71 2.15 5.74 17.17
N VAL A 72 1.22 4.80 17.01
CA VAL A 72 -0.22 5.05 16.81
C VAL A 72 -1.02 4.08 17.66
N SER A 73 -2.30 4.41 17.90
CA SER A 73 -3.20 3.49 18.61
C SER A 73 -3.52 2.24 17.80
N ALA A 74 -3.93 1.17 18.47
CA ALA A 74 -4.24 -0.10 17.81
C ALA A 74 -5.49 -0.03 16.92
N ASP A 75 -6.34 0.99 17.08
CA ASP A 75 -7.50 1.28 16.25
C ASP A 75 -7.24 2.36 15.19
N TRP A 76 -5.98 2.74 14.98
CA TRP A 76 -5.61 3.80 14.05
C TRP A 76 -6.00 3.47 12.61
N LYS A 77 -6.56 4.48 11.94
CA LYS A 77 -6.77 4.50 10.50
C LYS A 77 -6.13 5.75 9.95
N GLY A 78 -5.28 5.59 8.95
CA GLY A 78 -4.53 6.70 8.40
C GLY A 78 -3.77 6.34 7.16
N ARG A 79 -3.05 7.34 6.66
CA ARG A 79 -2.19 7.20 5.47
C ARG A 79 -0.89 7.95 5.64
N VAL A 80 0.14 7.43 5.00
CA VAL A 80 1.50 8.00 4.94
C VAL A 80 1.87 8.25 3.49
N TRP A 81 2.44 9.42 3.19
CA TRP A 81 2.96 9.75 1.86
C TRP A 81 4.20 10.64 1.94
N GLY A 82 4.96 10.71 0.86
CA GLY A 82 6.16 11.55 0.77
C GLY A 82 5.90 12.79 -0.07
N ARG A 83 6.45 13.93 0.35
CA ARG A 83 6.44 15.19 -0.42
C ARG A 83 7.83 15.48 -0.94
N THR A 84 7.90 15.96 -2.18
CA THR A 84 9.18 16.16 -2.90
C THR A 84 9.37 17.59 -3.34
N ASN A 85 10.64 18.00 -3.47
CA ASN A 85 11.04 19.32 -3.94
C ASN A 85 10.29 20.43 -3.17
N CYS A 86 10.42 20.36 -1.84
CA CYS A 86 9.75 21.26 -0.91
C CYS A 86 10.68 22.42 -0.50
N SER A 87 10.11 23.61 -0.33
CA SER A 87 10.79 24.75 0.29
C SER A 87 9.92 25.31 1.42
N PHE A 88 10.44 25.23 2.64
CA PHE A 88 9.82 25.80 3.83
C PHE A 88 10.79 26.77 4.50
N SER A 89 10.25 27.79 5.15
CA SER A 89 10.94 28.69 6.08
C SER A 89 11.33 27.93 7.35
N ASP A 90 12.25 28.50 8.14
CA ASP A 90 12.72 27.91 9.40
C ASP A 90 11.59 27.68 10.43
N ASP A 91 10.51 28.46 10.36
CA ASP A 91 9.31 28.33 11.20
C ASP A 91 8.28 27.31 10.67
N GLY A 92 8.62 26.57 9.59
CA GLY A 92 7.75 25.56 8.98
C GLY A 92 6.62 26.13 8.12
N THR A 93 6.60 27.45 7.88
CA THR A 93 5.71 28.09 6.91
C THR A 93 6.29 28.06 5.50
N PRO A 94 5.49 28.26 4.43
CA PRO A 94 6.03 28.39 3.07
C PRO A 94 6.99 29.57 2.96
N THR A 95 8.13 29.37 2.30
CA THR A 95 9.09 30.45 1.99
C THR A 95 8.53 31.49 1.01
N SER A 96 7.44 31.19 0.30
CA SER A 96 6.86 32.08 -0.69
C SER A 96 5.78 33.00 -0.08
N GLY A 97 6.13 34.28 0.10
CA GLY A 97 5.17 35.38 0.18
C GLY A 97 4.37 35.62 -1.12
N GLN A 98 4.27 34.61 -1.98
CA GLN A 98 3.71 34.62 -3.34
C GLN A 98 2.96 33.29 -3.61
N GLY A 99 1.93 32.99 -2.81
CA GLY A 99 0.76 32.17 -3.20
C GLY A 99 0.98 30.84 -3.95
N GLY A 100 2.02 30.05 -3.66
CA GLY A 100 2.28 28.76 -4.31
C GLY A 100 2.48 27.61 -3.31
N ALA A 101 2.18 26.38 -3.73
CA ALA A 101 2.44 25.18 -2.93
C ALA A 101 3.96 25.03 -2.69
N PRO A 102 4.42 24.84 -1.44
CA PRO A 102 5.84 24.75 -1.12
C PRO A 102 6.48 23.47 -1.66
N CYS A 103 5.70 22.41 -1.88
CA CYS A 103 6.15 21.13 -2.45
C CYS A 103 5.64 20.95 -3.88
N SER A 104 6.46 20.34 -4.74
CA SER A 104 6.06 20.05 -6.14
C SER A 104 5.11 18.85 -6.27
N SER A 105 5.14 17.91 -5.32
CA SER A 105 4.20 16.78 -5.26
C SER A 105 3.84 16.46 -3.81
N GLY A 106 2.62 15.96 -3.59
CA GLY A 106 2.12 15.55 -2.27
C GLY A 106 1.82 16.70 -1.30
N ASP A 107 1.88 17.97 -1.72
CA ASP A 107 1.69 19.12 -0.82
C ASP A 107 0.37 19.04 -0.04
N CYS A 108 0.39 19.36 1.25
CA CYS A 108 -0.75 19.17 2.14
C CYS A 108 -1.34 20.48 2.67
N GLY A 109 -1.35 21.52 1.84
CA GLY A 109 -1.89 22.83 2.20
C GLY A 109 -0.82 23.78 2.73
N ALA A 110 0.42 23.62 2.28
CA ALA A 110 1.54 24.52 2.56
C ALA A 110 2.11 24.50 4.00
N PHE A 111 1.81 23.47 4.79
CA PHE A 111 2.37 23.30 6.14
C PHE A 111 3.37 22.14 6.19
N VAL A 112 4.41 22.25 7.01
CA VAL A 112 5.26 21.08 7.31
C VAL A 112 4.44 20.00 8.02
N GLU A 113 3.70 20.37 9.07
CA GLU A 113 2.74 19.50 9.77
C GLU A 113 1.38 19.51 9.05
N CYS A 114 1.01 18.39 8.44
CA CYS A 114 -0.16 18.33 7.56
C CYS A 114 -1.48 18.29 8.33
N GLN A 115 -2.42 19.16 7.95
CA GLN A 115 -3.76 19.20 8.52
C GLN A 115 -4.82 18.47 7.67
N GLY A 116 -4.41 17.93 6.52
CA GLY A 116 -5.32 17.29 5.58
C GLY A 116 -4.60 16.37 4.60
N ALA A 117 -5.35 15.96 3.58
CA ALA A 117 -4.84 15.14 2.49
C ALA A 117 -3.69 15.83 1.73
N GLY A 118 -2.76 15.04 1.21
CA GLY A 118 -1.80 15.51 0.21
C GLY A 118 -2.45 15.70 -1.15
N ASN A 119 -1.99 16.70 -1.90
CA ASN A 119 -2.39 16.95 -3.28
C ASN A 119 -1.73 15.93 -4.22
N PRO A 120 -2.50 15.29 -5.11
CA PRO A 120 -1.97 14.43 -6.16
C PRO A 120 -0.93 15.13 -7.07
N PRO A 121 0.04 14.38 -7.64
CA PRO A 121 0.22 12.95 -7.50
C PRO A 121 0.95 12.59 -6.18
N ALA A 122 0.49 11.53 -5.52
CA ALA A 122 1.13 11.00 -4.31
C ALA A 122 0.94 9.49 -4.21
N THR A 123 2.05 8.75 -4.05
CA THR A 123 2.02 7.33 -3.66
C THR A 123 1.63 7.26 -2.18
N LEU A 124 0.63 6.46 -1.83
CA LEU A 124 0.11 6.34 -0.46
C LEU A 124 0.40 4.97 0.13
N ALA A 125 0.77 4.92 1.41
CA ALA A 125 0.60 3.75 2.26
C ALA A 125 -0.64 3.97 3.12
N GLU A 126 -1.62 3.09 3.02
CA GLU A 126 -2.90 3.22 3.71
C GLU A 126 -3.05 2.12 4.76
N PHE A 127 -3.63 2.45 5.91
CA PHE A 127 -3.73 1.55 7.06
C PHE A 127 -5.11 1.63 7.71
N THR A 128 -5.65 0.46 8.04
CA THR A 128 -6.74 0.27 9.01
C THR A 128 -6.31 -0.79 9.99
N LEU A 129 -5.81 -0.38 11.17
CA LEU A 129 -5.16 -1.30 12.12
C LEU A 129 -6.14 -2.11 12.97
N ALA A 130 -7.41 -1.72 12.98
CA ALA A 130 -8.46 -2.53 13.56
C ALA A 130 -9.78 -2.47 12.79
N SER A 131 -10.51 -3.59 12.84
CA SER A 131 -11.81 -3.76 12.21
C SER A 131 -12.76 -4.60 13.06
N ALA A 132 -14.03 -4.67 12.65
CA ALA A 132 -15.03 -5.50 13.33
C ALA A 132 -14.69 -7.01 13.29
N SER A 133 -13.83 -7.43 12.36
CA SER A 133 -13.40 -8.81 12.19
C SER A 133 -12.09 -9.15 12.92
N ASN A 134 -11.58 -8.25 13.77
CA ASN A 134 -10.25 -8.37 14.39
C ASN A 134 -9.12 -8.55 13.37
N GLN A 135 -9.20 -7.78 12.29
CA GLN A 135 -8.23 -7.77 11.19
C GLN A 135 -7.69 -6.36 10.95
N ALA A 136 -6.40 -6.29 10.64
CA ALA A 136 -5.73 -5.12 10.11
C ALA A 136 -5.65 -5.21 8.58
N PHE A 137 -5.82 -4.07 7.91
CA PHE A 137 -5.72 -3.91 6.47
C PHE A 137 -4.66 -2.86 6.16
N TYR A 138 -3.88 -3.11 5.13
CA TYR A 138 -2.98 -2.10 4.57
C TYR A 138 -2.71 -2.36 3.11
N ASP A 139 -2.26 -1.31 2.43
CA ASP A 139 -1.94 -1.35 1.02
C ASP A 139 -1.01 -0.20 0.62
N ILE A 140 -0.37 -0.37 -0.53
CA ILE A 140 0.21 0.74 -1.29
C ILE A 140 -0.82 1.13 -2.34
N SER A 141 -1.12 2.41 -2.45
CA SER A 141 -2.16 2.94 -3.32
C SER A 141 -1.62 3.99 -4.28
N LEU A 142 -1.90 3.76 -5.56
CA LEU A 142 -1.63 4.64 -6.69
C LEU A 142 -2.93 5.28 -7.23
N VAL A 143 -4.02 5.18 -6.46
CA VAL A 143 -5.32 5.80 -6.80
C VAL A 143 -5.17 7.32 -6.95
N ASP A 144 -4.36 7.94 -6.09
CA ASP A 144 -4.03 9.36 -6.13
C ASP A 144 -2.77 9.67 -6.97
N GLY A 145 -2.29 8.70 -7.75
CA GLY A 145 -1.09 8.83 -8.58
C GLY A 145 0.15 8.22 -7.95
N TYR A 146 1.29 8.50 -8.56
CA TYR A 146 2.60 8.02 -8.13
C TYR A 146 3.58 9.18 -8.09
N ASN A 147 4.34 9.33 -7.00
CA ASN A 147 5.43 10.30 -6.95
C ASN A 147 6.75 9.70 -6.46
N LEU A 148 6.73 8.83 -5.45
CA LEU A 148 7.92 8.17 -4.93
C LEU A 148 7.73 6.64 -4.91
N PRO A 149 8.80 5.85 -5.12
CA PRO A 149 8.78 4.44 -4.79
C PRO A 149 8.50 4.26 -3.30
N MET A 150 7.80 3.18 -2.95
CA MET A 150 7.37 2.94 -1.58
C MET A 150 7.41 1.45 -1.27
N GLY A 151 7.79 1.10 -0.05
CA GLY A 151 7.58 -0.22 0.52
C GLY A 151 6.99 -0.14 1.91
N ILE A 152 6.32 -1.21 2.33
CA ILE A 152 5.74 -1.35 3.66
C ILE A 152 6.32 -2.62 4.29
N ILE A 153 6.90 -2.49 5.48
CA ILE A 153 7.43 -3.60 6.27
C ILE A 153 6.52 -3.81 7.47
N PHE A 154 6.04 -5.04 7.66
CA PHE A 154 5.27 -5.40 8.84
C PHE A 154 6.18 -5.56 10.06
N MET A 155 5.78 -4.95 11.18
CA MET A 155 6.48 -5.00 12.46
C MET A 155 5.63 -5.74 13.50
N PRO A 156 5.85 -7.05 13.73
CA PRO A 156 5.00 -7.87 14.58
C PRO A 156 5.03 -7.50 16.08
N GLY A 157 5.98 -6.67 16.52
CA GLY A 157 6.22 -6.37 17.94
C GLY A 157 6.98 -7.50 18.66
N ASN A 158 7.62 -7.17 19.79
CA ASN A 158 8.44 -8.13 20.52
C ASN A 158 7.59 -9.21 21.22
N GLY A 159 7.88 -10.49 20.96
CA GLY A 159 7.28 -11.62 21.66
C GLY A 159 5.82 -11.93 21.31
N SER A 160 5.32 -11.41 20.19
CA SER A 160 3.97 -11.70 19.70
C SER A 160 3.95 -13.01 18.89
N SER A 161 2.78 -13.67 18.81
CA SER A 161 2.58 -14.77 17.85
C SER A 161 2.61 -14.30 16.39
N LEU A 162 2.65 -12.98 16.16
CA LEU A 162 2.77 -12.39 14.83
C LEU A 162 4.19 -12.51 14.27
N SER A 163 5.20 -12.79 15.10
CA SER A 163 6.59 -12.99 14.62
C SER A 163 6.77 -14.25 13.78
N ASP A 164 5.80 -15.16 13.80
CA ASP A 164 5.81 -16.37 12.98
C ASP A 164 5.39 -16.08 11.53
N ILE A 165 4.82 -14.90 11.25
CA ILE A 165 4.35 -14.51 9.92
C ILE A 165 5.57 -14.32 8.99
N PRO A 166 5.67 -15.07 7.87
CA PRO A 166 6.77 -14.91 6.93
C PRO A 166 6.80 -13.50 6.31
N PRO A 167 7.97 -12.85 6.18
CA PRO A 167 8.07 -11.51 5.59
C PRO A 167 7.59 -11.45 4.14
N ASN A 168 7.73 -12.56 3.41
CA ASN A 168 7.25 -12.70 2.03
C ASN A 168 5.72 -12.88 1.89
N PHE A 169 4.98 -12.79 3.00
CA PHE A 169 3.52 -12.65 3.00
C PHE A 169 3.07 -11.21 3.21
N THR A 170 3.94 -10.33 3.70
CA THR A 170 3.53 -9.02 4.25
C THR A 170 4.24 -7.83 3.64
N ASN A 171 5.51 -7.98 3.27
CA ASN A 171 6.36 -6.82 3.02
C ASN A 171 6.26 -6.37 1.56
N ALA A 172 5.27 -5.51 1.27
CA ALA A 172 4.93 -5.04 -0.07
C ALA A 172 5.91 -3.98 -0.58
N ILE A 173 6.21 -4.00 -1.88
CA ILE A 173 7.15 -3.10 -2.54
C ILE A 173 6.54 -2.60 -3.87
N CYS A 174 6.58 -1.28 -4.11
CA CYS A 174 6.19 -0.65 -5.36
C CYS A 174 7.28 0.29 -5.87
N ILE A 175 7.91 -0.08 -6.99
CA ILE A 175 8.99 0.68 -7.63
C ILE A 175 8.58 1.06 -9.05
N GLY A 176 8.05 2.27 -9.19
CA GLY A 176 7.66 2.88 -10.46
C GLY A 176 8.65 3.92 -11.00
N THR A 177 9.88 3.95 -10.48
CA THR A 177 10.93 4.88 -10.92
C THR A 177 12.14 4.10 -11.42
N SER A 178 12.55 4.33 -12.66
CA SER A 178 13.54 3.50 -13.34
C SER A 178 14.96 3.58 -12.75
N SER A 179 15.28 4.61 -11.97
CA SER A 179 16.58 4.71 -11.28
C SER A 179 16.68 3.85 -10.01
N TYR A 180 15.55 3.32 -9.53
CA TYR A 180 15.47 2.50 -8.31
C TYR A 180 15.26 1.02 -8.61
N ILE A 181 15.01 0.66 -9.88
CA ILE A 181 14.89 -0.76 -10.25
C ILE A 181 16.25 -1.43 -10.30
N ASP A 182 16.38 -2.57 -9.64
CA ASP A 182 17.50 -3.48 -9.85
C ASP A 182 17.08 -4.60 -10.81
N THR A 183 17.84 -4.76 -11.89
CA THR A 183 17.59 -5.82 -12.90
C THR A 183 18.27 -7.14 -12.53
N SER A 184 19.04 -7.17 -11.45
CA SER A 184 19.65 -8.38 -10.91
C SER A 184 18.61 -9.17 -10.10
N ALA A 185 18.31 -10.40 -10.53
CA ALA A 185 17.34 -11.30 -9.87
C ALA A 185 17.79 -11.81 -8.48
N THR A 186 18.90 -11.29 -7.94
CA THR A 186 19.52 -11.70 -6.67
C THR A 186 19.90 -10.48 -5.82
N SER A 187 19.17 -9.36 -5.96
CA SER A 187 19.51 -8.12 -5.26
C SER A 187 19.52 -8.30 -3.74
N SER A 188 20.65 -8.00 -3.12
CA SER A 188 20.76 -7.85 -1.66
C SER A 188 19.86 -6.73 -1.13
N GLU A 189 19.37 -5.85 -2.00
CA GLU A 189 18.51 -4.71 -1.66
C GLU A 189 17.15 -5.16 -1.07
N ASP A 190 16.61 -6.30 -1.51
CA ASP A 190 15.33 -6.81 -0.98
C ASP A 190 15.46 -7.39 0.45
N SER A 191 16.69 -7.53 0.95
CA SER A 191 16.93 -7.97 2.34
C SER A 191 16.39 -6.99 3.37
N GLN A 192 16.25 -5.70 3.02
CA GLN A 192 15.58 -4.71 3.88
C GLN A 192 14.14 -5.13 4.18
N PHE A 193 13.46 -5.76 3.22
CA PHE A 193 12.10 -6.27 3.35
C PHE A 193 12.05 -7.69 3.92
N GLY A 194 13.16 -8.22 4.41
CA GLY A 194 13.25 -9.55 5.00
C GLY A 194 13.36 -10.68 3.97
N SER A 195 13.55 -10.37 2.68
CA SER A 195 13.84 -11.37 1.65
C SER A 195 15.17 -12.06 1.95
N ASN A 196 15.18 -13.38 1.97
CA ASN A 196 16.38 -14.18 2.21
C ASN A 196 16.26 -15.58 1.60
N ASP A 197 17.29 -16.42 1.77
CA ASP A 197 17.30 -17.78 1.23
C ASP A 197 16.18 -18.69 1.74
N SER A 198 15.64 -18.42 2.93
CA SER A 198 14.51 -19.19 3.46
C SER A 198 13.17 -18.60 3.02
N TYR A 199 13.02 -17.27 3.02
CA TYR A 199 11.77 -16.59 2.68
C TYR A 199 12.00 -15.56 1.58
N PRO A 200 12.22 -15.98 0.33
CA PRO A 200 12.38 -15.02 -0.76
C PRO A 200 11.04 -14.35 -1.04
N ILE A 201 11.06 -13.03 -1.21
CA ILE A 201 9.88 -12.28 -1.62
C ILE A 201 9.57 -12.58 -3.09
N PRO A 202 8.31 -12.90 -3.44
CA PRO A 202 7.84 -12.92 -4.82
C PRO A 202 7.96 -11.52 -5.44
N LEU A 203 8.71 -11.42 -6.54
CA LEU A 203 9.00 -10.18 -7.25
C LEU A 203 8.43 -10.24 -8.67
N GLU A 204 7.93 -9.10 -9.14
CA GLU A 204 7.55 -8.88 -10.54
C GLU A 204 8.79 -9.09 -11.44
N GLN A 205 8.70 -9.90 -12.50
CA GLN A 205 9.86 -10.25 -13.35
C GLN A 205 9.87 -9.64 -14.76
N SER A 206 8.77 -9.12 -15.26
CA SER A 206 8.59 -8.67 -16.65
C SER A 206 9.01 -7.21 -16.92
N MET A 207 9.10 -6.37 -15.90
CA MET A 207 9.40 -4.95 -16.06
C MET A 207 10.91 -4.69 -16.13
N SER A 208 11.39 -4.26 -17.29
CA SER A 208 12.75 -3.70 -17.44
C SER A 208 12.81 -2.25 -16.95
N ALA A 209 14.01 -1.72 -16.71
CA ALA A 209 14.19 -0.29 -16.43
C ALA A 209 13.63 0.62 -17.54
N GLN A 210 13.65 0.17 -18.80
CA GLN A 210 13.06 0.89 -19.92
C GLN A 210 11.53 0.85 -19.90
N ASN A 211 10.93 -0.27 -19.48
CA ASN A 211 9.48 -0.38 -19.31
C ASN A 211 9.02 0.54 -18.18
N VAL A 212 9.74 0.56 -17.05
CA VAL A 212 9.44 1.47 -15.93
C VAL A 212 9.64 2.93 -16.33
N LEU A 213 10.65 3.28 -17.12
CA LEU A 213 10.82 4.67 -17.59
C LEU A 213 9.60 5.17 -18.41
N LYS A 214 8.87 4.25 -19.07
CA LYS A 214 7.80 4.55 -20.02
C LYS A 214 6.38 4.30 -19.51
N TRP A 215 6.21 3.73 -18.31
CA TRP A 215 4.89 3.27 -17.86
C TRP A 215 3.87 4.41 -17.68
N CYS A 216 4.32 5.59 -17.23
CA CYS A 216 3.45 6.75 -17.03
C CYS A 216 3.04 7.38 -18.38
N PRO A 217 1.73 7.49 -18.68
CA PRO A 217 1.26 8.14 -19.91
C PRO A 217 1.63 9.63 -19.95
N TRP A 218 2.00 10.15 -21.13
CA TRP A 218 2.44 11.55 -21.29
C TRP A 218 1.49 12.59 -20.70
N PRO A 219 0.15 12.53 -20.90
CA PRO A 219 -0.76 13.55 -20.35
C PRO A 219 -0.86 13.53 -18.83
N LEU A 220 -0.40 12.44 -18.20
CA LEU A 220 -0.47 12.21 -16.77
C LEU A 220 0.84 12.52 -16.06
N GLN A 221 1.93 12.78 -16.79
CA GLN A 221 3.15 13.26 -16.18
C GLN A 221 2.93 14.65 -15.54
N LEU A 222 3.53 14.89 -14.38
CA LEU A 222 3.49 16.18 -13.69
C LEU A 222 4.13 17.26 -14.54
N ASN A 223 5.31 16.96 -15.09
CA ASN A 223 6.05 17.84 -15.99
C ASN A 223 6.25 17.15 -17.35
N PRO A 224 5.22 17.08 -18.22
CA PRO A 224 5.38 16.45 -19.52
C PRO A 224 6.37 17.27 -20.37
N PRO A 225 7.23 16.64 -21.19
CA PRO A 225 8.14 17.37 -22.07
C PRO A 225 7.37 18.22 -23.07
N GLN A 226 8.08 19.12 -23.76
CA GLN A 226 7.45 19.86 -24.84
C GLN A 226 7.09 18.90 -25.99
N LYS A 227 5.86 19.01 -26.47
CA LYS A 227 5.36 18.19 -27.56
C LYS A 227 6.12 18.52 -28.85
N PRO A 228 6.62 17.53 -29.62
CA PRO A 228 7.19 17.79 -30.94
C PRO A 228 6.11 18.27 -31.94
N GLY A 229 6.51 19.07 -32.93
CA GLY A 229 5.68 19.41 -34.10
C GLY A 229 4.32 20.01 -33.76
N ASP A 230 3.25 19.49 -34.38
CA ASP A 230 1.85 19.96 -34.31
C ASP A 230 1.16 19.73 -32.94
N GLY A 231 1.91 19.49 -31.86
CA GLY A 231 1.34 19.34 -30.53
C GLY A 231 0.71 17.96 -30.25
N VAL A 232 1.12 16.93 -31.00
CA VAL A 232 0.74 15.52 -30.80
C VAL A 232 1.99 14.70 -30.48
N TYR A 233 1.93 13.86 -29.45
CA TYR A 233 2.99 12.89 -29.19
C TYR A 233 2.91 11.76 -30.23
N PRO A 234 3.93 11.59 -31.09
CA PRO A 234 3.93 10.50 -32.07
C PRO A 234 3.95 9.16 -31.33
N TYR A 235 3.13 8.22 -31.82
CA TYR A 235 3.12 6.85 -31.34
C TYR A 235 3.67 5.93 -32.45
N PRO A 236 4.60 5.00 -32.14
CA PRO A 236 5.25 4.79 -30.86
C PRO A 236 6.22 5.92 -30.46
N ASP A 237 6.60 5.95 -29.17
CA ASP A 237 7.38 6.99 -28.45
C ASP A 237 8.83 7.20 -28.97
N ASP A 238 9.01 7.24 -30.28
CA ASP A 238 10.32 7.11 -30.89
C ASP A 238 10.99 8.50 -30.92
N ASN A 239 12.05 8.63 -30.12
CA ASN A 239 13.02 9.75 -30.05
C ASN A 239 12.75 10.90 -29.07
N ILE A 240 11.73 10.84 -28.20
CA ILE A 240 11.56 11.82 -27.10
C ILE A 240 12.15 11.26 -25.80
N ALA A 241 13.17 11.91 -25.25
CA ALA A 241 13.75 11.52 -23.97
C ALA A 241 12.73 11.72 -22.84
N ARG A 242 12.42 10.64 -22.12
CA ARG A 242 11.63 10.70 -20.87
C ARG A 242 12.53 11.11 -19.71
N PRO A 243 12.08 12.01 -18.82
CA PRO A 243 12.79 12.26 -17.56
C PRO A 243 12.87 10.98 -16.73
N ILE A 244 14.03 10.76 -16.08
CA ILE A 244 14.27 9.60 -15.21
C ILE A 244 13.26 9.57 -14.04
N PHE A 245 12.88 10.75 -13.56
CA PHE A 245 11.90 10.93 -12.50
C PHE A 245 10.85 11.96 -12.93
N ASN A 246 9.59 11.55 -12.93
CA ASN A 246 8.46 12.45 -13.16
C ASN A 246 7.22 11.87 -12.48
N PRO A 247 6.69 12.50 -11.43
CA PRO A 247 5.46 12.06 -10.80
C PRO A 247 4.33 11.90 -11.83
N CYS A 248 3.48 10.92 -11.62
CA CYS A 248 2.43 10.52 -12.53
C CYS A 248 1.07 10.69 -11.84
N TYR A 249 0.24 11.58 -12.35
CA TYR A 249 -1.17 11.66 -11.98
C TYR A 249 -1.88 10.35 -12.33
N SER A 250 -2.85 9.96 -11.51
CA SER A 250 -3.84 9.01 -11.93
C SER A 250 -4.81 9.66 -12.91
N ALA A 251 -5.59 8.85 -13.63
CA ALA A 251 -6.64 9.36 -14.51
C ALA A 251 -7.68 10.19 -13.73
N CYS A 252 -8.04 9.77 -12.51
CA CYS A 252 -8.97 10.52 -11.67
C CYS A 252 -8.37 11.87 -11.25
N SER A 253 -7.16 11.89 -10.70
CA SER A 253 -6.57 13.15 -10.21
C SER A 253 -6.24 14.14 -11.32
N LYS A 254 -6.03 13.67 -12.56
CA LYS A 254 -5.83 14.56 -13.70
C LYS A 254 -7.13 15.17 -14.22
N TRP A 255 -8.18 14.38 -14.36
CA TRP A 255 -9.36 14.76 -15.15
C TRP A 255 -10.63 14.98 -14.33
N ASN A 256 -10.68 14.50 -13.09
CA ASN A 256 -11.85 14.59 -12.22
C ASN A 256 -13.16 14.12 -12.89
N ASP A 257 -13.07 13.11 -13.76
CA ASP A 257 -14.19 12.52 -14.49
C ASP A 257 -14.73 11.32 -13.69
N GLU A 258 -16.06 11.25 -13.52
CA GLU A 258 -16.74 10.19 -12.74
C GLU A 258 -16.28 8.79 -13.13
N LYS A 259 -16.01 8.55 -14.43
CA LYS A 259 -15.60 7.23 -14.92
C LYS A 259 -14.21 6.80 -14.43
N TYR A 260 -13.34 7.75 -14.14
CA TYR A 260 -11.99 7.48 -13.63
C TYR A 260 -11.93 7.53 -12.11
N CYS A 261 -12.77 8.37 -11.50
CA CYS A 261 -12.88 8.49 -10.05
C CYS A 261 -13.86 7.49 -9.43
N CYS A 262 -14.50 6.65 -10.25
CA CYS A 262 -15.49 5.67 -9.81
C CYS A 262 -16.60 6.30 -8.95
N SER A 263 -17.07 7.48 -9.33
CA SER A 263 -18.09 8.23 -8.60
C SER A 263 -19.40 8.33 -9.39
N GLY A 264 -20.44 8.89 -8.78
CA GLY A 264 -21.73 9.11 -9.44
C GLY A 264 -22.28 7.86 -10.10
N SER A 265 -22.46 7.91 -11.42
CA SER A 265 -22.99 6.78 -12.21
C SER A 265 -22.05 5.57 -12.32
N TYR A 266 -20.76 5.76 -12.00
CA TYR A 266 -19.68 4.77 -12.02
C TYR A 266 -19.28 4.29 -10.62
N ASN A 267 -20.00 4.67 -9.56
CA ASN A 267 -19.82 4.18 -8.19
C ASN A 267 -20.34 2.74 -8.02
N ASN A 268 -19.82 1.84 -8.87
CA ASN A 268 -20.05 0.40 -8.86
C ASN A 268 -18.88 -0.28 -9.60
N PRO A 269 -18.26 -1.34 -9.05
CA PRO A 269 -17.21 -2.12 -9.72
C PRO A 269 -17.61 -2.70 -11.10
N ASP A 270 -18.90 -2.96 -11.33
CA ASP A 270 -19.38 -3.43 -12.63
C ASP A 270 -19.30 -2.35 -13.72
N LYS A 271 -19.30 -1.07 -13.31
CA LYS A 271 -19.32 0.09 -14.22
C LYS A 271 -17.99 0.81 -14.29
N CYS A 272 -17.29 0.99 -13.18
CA CYS A 272 -15.97 1.59 -13.20
C CYS A 272 -14.98 0.58 -13.77
N LYS A 273 -14.36 0.91 -14.89
CA LYS A 273 -13.38 0.03 -15.55
C LYS A 273 -11.98 0.60 -15.41
N PRO A 274 -10.96 -0.26 -15.32
CA PRO A 274 -9.58 0.20 -15.20
C PRO A 274 -9.22 1.08 -16.40
N SER A 275 -8.61 2.22 -16.12
CA SER A 275 -8.13 3.14 -17.14
C SER A 275 -6.81 2.64 -17.75
N TYR A 276 -6.36 3.26 -18.85
CA TYR A 276 -5.01 2.97 -19.37
C TYR A 276 -3.92 3.18 -18.31
N TYR A 277 -4.03 4.23 -17.50
CA TYR A 277 -3.14 4.46 -16.36
C TYR A 277 -3.15 3.28 -15.39
N SER A 278 -4.33 2.86 -14.96
CA SER A 278 -4.51 1.80 -13.96
C SER A 278 -3.88 0.49 -14.44
N ILE A 279 -4.09 0.15 -15.72
CA ILE A 279 -3.47 -1.03 -16.34
C ILE A 279 -1.93 -0.94 -16.34
N GLN A 280 -1.34 0.23 -16.64
CA GLN A 280 0.12 0.38 -16.60
C GLN A 280 0.66 0.38 -15.17
N ALA A 281 -0.02 1.05 -14.24
CA ALA A 281 0.33 1.10 -12.82
C ALA A 281 0.38 -0.32 -12.23
N LYS A 282 -0.60 -1.16 -12.55
CA LYS A 282 -0.67 -2.55 -12.06
C LYS A 282 0.44 -3.45 -12.63
N LYS A 283 0.91 -3.21 -13.85
CA LYS A 283 2.09 -3.91 -14.40
C LYS A 283 3.37 -3.58 -13.65
N VAL A 284 3.50 -2.33 -13.21
CA VAL A 284 4.69 -1.82 -12.53
C VAL A 284 4.67 -2.19 -11.06
N CYS A 285 3.52 -2.12 -10.40
CA CYS A 285 3.32 -2.43 -8.99
C CYS A 285 2.12 -3.39 -8.84
N PRO A 286 2.32 -4.71 -9.01
CA PRO A 286 1.23 -5.70 -8.98
C PRO A 286 0.47 -5.75 -7.66
N ASP A 287 1.13 -5.55 -6.52
CA ASP A 287 0.50 -5.58 -5.20
C ASP A 287 -0.16 -4.24 -4.80
N ALA A 288 -0.04 -3.18 -5.61
CA ALA A 288 -0.60 -1.87 -5.30
C ALA A 288 -1.98 -1.65 -5.91
N TYR A 289 -2.81 -0.83 -5.26
CA TYR A 289 -4.06 -0.32 -5.84
C TYR A 289 -3.77 0.61 -7.00
N SER A 290 -4.37 0.37 -8.16
CA SER A 290 -4.21 1.19 -9.37
C SER A 290 -5.40 2.10 -9.68
N TYR A 291 -6.55 1.86 -9.05
CA TYR A 291 -7.78 2.68 -9.07
C TYR A 291 -8.75 2.25 -7.95
N ALA A 292 -9.84 3.00 -7.75
CA ALA A 292 -10.70 2.84 -6.57
C ALA A 292 -11.41 1.47 -6.43
N TYR A 293 -11.67 0.77 -7.54
CA TYR A 293 -12.24 -0.58 -7.52
C TYR A 293 -11.26 -1.64 -8.01
N ASP A 294 -9.96 -1.42 -7.80
CA ASP A 294 -8.99 -2.50 -8.00
C ASP A 294 -9.37 -3.71 -7.14
N ASP A 295 -9.01 -4.89 -7.62
CA ASP A 295 -9.52 -6.14 -7.06
C ASP A 295 -8.76 -6.56 -5.78
N GLN A 296 -9.15 -7.72 -5.23
CA GLN A 296 -8.57 -8.31 -4.01
C GLN A 296 -7.06 -8.65 -4.13
N THR A 297 -6.40 -8.37 -5.25
CA THR A 297 -4.95 -8.50 -5.41
C THR A 297 -4.18 -7.27 -4.90
N SER A 298 -4.85 -6.29 -4.30
CA SER A 298 -4.23 -5.02 -3.87
C SER A 298 -4.33 -4.73 -2.37
N THR A 299 -4.98 -5.59 -1.58
CA THR A 299 -5.13 -5.40 -0.12
C THR A 299 -4.49 -6.52 0.66
N PHE A 300 -3.57 -6.16 1.54
CA PHE A 300 -3.06 -7.08 2.54
C PHE A 300 -3.96 -7.07 3.75
N VAL A 301 -4.22 -8.26 4.28
CA VAL A 301 -5.03 -8.45 5.48
C VAL A 301 -4.21 -9.29 6.45
N LEU A 302 -4.12 -8.85 7.70
CA LEU A 302 -3.38 -9.53 8.76
C LEU A 302 -4.20 -9.54 10.06
N PRO A 303 -3.83 -10.41 11.02
CA PRO A 303 -4.32 -10.26 12.39
C PRO A 303 -3.91 -8.90 12.99
N GLU A 304 -4.73 -8.33 13.86
CA GLU A 304 -4.43 -7.07 14.56
C GLU A 304 -3.21 -7.20 15.50
N GLY A 305 -2.56 -6.07 15.81
CA GLY A 305 -1.57 -5.96 16.89
C GLY A 305 -0.12 -5.76 16.45
N GLY A 306 0.17 -5.80 15.15
CA GLY A 306 1.46 -5.38 14.61
C GLY A 306 1.44 -3.93 14.14
N GLY A 307 2.60 -3.28 14.14
CA GLY A 307 2.82 -1.99 13.50
C GLY A 307 3.53 -2.13 12.16
N PHE A 308 4.01 -1.01 11.61
CA PHE A 308 4.56 -0.95 10.26
C PHE A 308 5.71 0.04 10.14
N GLU A 309 6.59 -0.22 9.18
CA GLU A 309 7.56 0.75 8.67
C GLU A 309 7.22 1.08 7.21
N VAL A 310 7.15 2.36 6.87
CA VAL A 310 7.00 2.87 5.51
C VAL A 310 8.37 3.33 5.03
N VAL A 311 8.87 2.68 3.98
CA VAL A 311 10.18 2.96 3.38
C VAL A 311 9.96 3.69 2.06
N PHE A 312 10.48 4.92 1.96
CA PHE A 312 10.51 5.66 0.70
C PHE A 312 11.76 5.30 -0.11
N CYS A 313 11.60 5.23 -1.42
CA CYS A 313 12.66 4.93 -2.38
C CYS A 313 13.43 3.61 -2.12
N PRO A 314 12.75 2.47 -1.85
CA PRO A 314 13.44 1.18 -1.89
C PRO A 314 14.07 0.93 -3.26
N LYS A 315 15.21 0.25 -3.25
CA LYS A 315 15.84 -0.30 -4.45
C LYS A 315 15.46 -1.77 -4.59
N GLY A 316 15.34 -2.26 -5.82
CA GLY A 316 14.97 -3.66 -6.08
C GLY A 316 13.87 -3.76 -7.13
N ARG A 317 12.90 -4.65 -6.91
CA ARG A 317 11.73 -4.81 -7.80
C ARG A 317 10.43 -4.72 -7.00
N SER A 318 9.35 -4.38 -7.68
CA SER A 318 8.02 -4.43 -7.06
C SER A 318 7.65 -5.86 -6.69
N SER A 319 6.94 -6.02 -5.58
CA SER A 319 6.46 -7.31 -5.13
C SER A 319 5.22 -7.76 -5.90
N ASN A 320 4.99 -9.07 -5.94
CA ASN A 320 3.76 -9.69 -6.44
C ASN A 320 3.22 -10.76 -5.46
N ILE A 321 3.35 -10.47 -4.17
CA ILE A 321 3.00 -11.35 -3.04
C ILE A 321 1.55 -11.79 -3.12
N LEU A 322 0.59 -10.90 -3.41
CA LEU A 322 -0.83 -11.24 -3.36
C LEU A 322 -1.24 -12.18 -4.50
N SER A 323 -0.57 -12.10 -5.65
CA SER A 323 -0.73 -13.09 -6.73
C SER A 323 -0.17 -14.48 -6.37
N THR A 324 0.89 -14.52 -5.55
CA THR A 324 1.61 -15.74 -5.19
C THR A 324 1.02 -16.43 -3.94
N PHE A 325 0.64 -15.63 -2.93
CA PHE A 325 0.26 -16.07 -1.59
C PHE A 325 -1.07 -15.48 -1.09
N GLY A 326 -1.83 -14.76 -1.92
CA GLY A 326 -3.04 -14.05 -1.45
C GLY A 326 -4.05 -14.94 -0.72
N ASN A 327 -4.22 -16.20 -1.12
CA ASN A 327 -5.07 -17.16 -0.40
C ASN A 327 -4.53 -17.47 1.00
N ASN A 328 -3.21 -17.64 1.13
CA ASN A 328 -2.55 -17.89 2.41
C ASN A 328 -2.63 -16.67 3.33
N VAL A 329 -2.43 -15.46 2.79
CA VAL A 329 -2.56 -14.20 3.53
C VAL A 329 -3.99 -14.03 4.07
N ARG A 330 -5.02 -14.29 3.25
CA ARG A 330 -6.43 -14.25 3.69
C ARG A 330 -6.76 -15.29 4.76
N GLU A 331 -6.23 -16.51 4.61
CA GLU A 331 -6.46 -17.57 5.59
C GLU A 331 -5.73 -17.28 6.92
N LEU A 332 -4.51 -16.74 6.86
CA LEU A 332 -3.77 -16.25 8.02
C LEU A 332 -4.57 -15.16 8.75
N ALA A 333 -5.10 -14.18 8.02
CA ALA A 333 -5.93 -13.13 8.62
C ALA A 333 -7.22 -13.64 9.25
N ARG A 334 -7.80 -14.72 8.71
CA ARG A 334 -9.03 -15.33 9.24
C ARG A 334 -8.77 -16.17 10.49
N THR A 335 -7.64 -16.88 10.53
CA THR A 335 -7.33 -17.84 11.59
C THR A 335 -6.45 -17.28 12.70
N GLY A 336 -5.68 -16.22 12.41
CA GLY A 336 -4.65 -15.70 13.31
C GLY A 336 -3.41 -16.58 13.43
N LEU A 337 -3.30 -17.65 12.62
CA LEU A 337 -2.29 -18.69 12.78
C LEU A 337 -1.53 -18.95 11.48
N VAL A 338 -0.21 -19.11 11.61
CA VAL A 338 0.63 -19.58 10.50
C VAL A 338 0.72 -21.10 10.58
N THR A 339 0.14 -21.80 9.61
CA THR A 339 0.17 -23.27 9.57
C THR A 339 1.53 -23.79 9.08
N GLN A 340 1.82 -25.06 9.35
CA GLN A 340 3.04 -25.69 8.82
C GLN A 340 3.06 -25.71 7.29
N GLU A 341 1.90 -25.88 6.65
CA GLU A 341 1.76 -25.81 5.20
C GLU A 341 2.11 -24.42 4.67
N MET A 342 1.66 -23.35 5.34
CA MET A 342 2.05 -21.97 5.00
C MET A 342 3.56 -21.77 5.14
N GLN A 343 4.16 -22.24 6.23
CA GLN A 343 5.61 -22.17 6.43
C GLN A 343 6.40 -22.92 5.35
N THR A 344 5.96 -24.13 4.98
CA THR A 344 6.60 -24.91 3.91
C THR A 344 6.46 -24.24 2.55
N LEU A 345 5.27 -23.71 2.24
CA LEU A 345 5.01 -23.04 0.97
C LEU A 345 5.78 -21.72 0.85
N ALA A 346 5.86 -20.93 1.93
CA ALA A 346 6.63 -19.69 1.99
C ALA A 346 8.14 -19.90 1.75
N LYS A 347 8.65 -21.12 1.98
CA LYS A 347 10.05 -21.52 1.73
C LYS A 347 10.27 -22.15 0.36
N ASN A 348 9.22 -22.45 -0.38
CA ASN A 348 9.31 -23.18 -1.65
C ASN A 348 9.72 -22.23 -2.79
N LYS A 349 11.02 -22.13 -3.05
CA LYS A 349 11.59 -21.30 -4.11
C LYS A 349 11.04 -21.62 -5.51
N THR A 350 10.79 -22.89 -5.81
CA THR A 350 10.23 -23.32 -7.11
C THR A 350 8.80 -22.81 -7.27
N TYR A 351 7.96 -22.99 -6.25
CA TYR A 351 6.59 -22.46 -6.27
C TYR A 351 6.58 -20.93 -6.46
N ILE A 352 7.45 -20.22 -5.74
CA ILE A 352 7.55 -18.75 -5.82
C ILE A 352 7.95 -18.32 -7.23
N ALA A 353 8.97 -18.95 -7.83
CA ALA A 353 9.42 -18.63 -9.17
C ALA A 353 8.33 -18.87 -10.22
N GLU A 354 7.69 -20.05 -10.20
CA GLU A 354 6.63 -20.42 -11.15
C GLU A 354 5.41 -19.48 -11.08
N LYS A 355 4.99 -19.09 -9.87
CA LYS A 355 3.85 -18.18 -9.69
C LYS A 355 4.19 -16.72 -9.99
N SER A 356 5.42 -16.31 -9.70
CA SER A 356 5.89 -14.96 -10.03
C SER A 356 5.98 -14.75 -11.56
N GLU A 357 6.33 -15.78 -12.32
CA GLU A 357 6.35 -15.77 -13.79
C GLU A 357 4.94 -15.98 -14.40
N GLY A 358 4.11 -16.83 -13.78
CA GLY A 358 2.77 -17.19 -14.28
C GLY A 358 1.74 -16.05 -14.31
N SER A 359 1.93 -15.00 -13.51
CA SER A 359 1.08 -13.78 -13.54
C SER A 359 1.10 -13.05 -14.89
N ILE A 360 2.04 -13.37 -15.79
CA ILE A 360 2.15 -12.81 -17.13
C ILE A 360 1.08 -13.40 -18.09
N VAL A 361 0.58 -14.62 -17.83
CA VAL A 361 -0.28 -15.36 -18.78
C VAL A 361 -1.77 -15.26 -18.44
N GLU A 362 -2.13 -15.05 -17.17
CA GLU A 362 -3.53 -15.07 -16.73
C GLU A 362 -4.31 -13.78 -17.06
N GLY A 363 -3.62 -12.73 -17.53
CA GLY A 363 -4.23 -11.50 -18.06
C GLY A 363 -5.06 -11.67 -19.35
N GLN A 364 -5.16 -12.89 -19.89
CA GLN A 364 -6.05 -13.22 -21.02
C GLN A 364 -7.01 -14.38 -20.76
N ALA A 365 -7.00 -15.01 -19.58
CA ALA A 365 -7.85 -16.16 -19.32
C ALA A 365 -8.23 -16.27 -17.84
N ASN A 366 -9.31 -15.60 -17.42
CA ASN A 366 -10.43 -16.22 -16.68
C ASN A 366 -11.44 -15.17 -16.19
N LEU A 367 -12.43 -14.92 -17.05
CA LEU A 367 -13.74 -14.40 -16.69
C LEU A 367 -14.53 -15.52 -15.97
N ILE A 368 -14.24 -15.83 -14.70
CA ILE A 368 -15.19 -16.58 -13.87
C ILE A 368 -15.22 -15.97 -12.46
N ALA A 369 -16.40 -15.43 -12.17
CA ALA A 369 -16.76 -14.70 -10.96
C ALA A 369 -16.66 -15.54 -9.68
N LEU A 370 -16.19 -14.91 -8.60
CA LEU A 370 -16.65 -15.19 -7.24
C LEU A 370 -16.84 -13.84 -6.53
N VAL A 371 -18.06 -13.36 -6.64
CA VAL A 371 -18.55 -12.16 -5.95
C VAL A 371 -18.72 -12.51 -4.47
N VAL A 372 -17.82 -12.00 -3.61
CA VAL A 372 -18.11 -11.85 -2.19
C VAL A 372 -18.34 -10.36 -1.96
N VAL A 373 -19.61 -9.99 -1.84
CA VAL A 373 -20.05 -8.63 -1.50
C VAL A 373 -19.73 -8.37 -0.04
N LEU A 374 -18.76 -7.51 0.24
CA LEU A 374 -18.73 -6.76 1.50
C LEU A 374 -18.96 -5.29 1.17
N VAL A 375 -20.19 -4.85 1.45
CA VAL A 375 -20.59 -3.45 1.39
C VAL A 375 -19.89 -2.72 2.54
N TRP A 376 -18.95 -1.83 2.23
CA TRP A 376 -18.59 -0.74 3.12
C TRP A 376 -18.88 0.57 2.40
N ALA A 377 -19.81 1.33 2.97
CA ALA A 377 -20.29 2.59 2.44
C ALA A 377 -19.19 3.65 2.52
N CYS A 378 -19.04 4.38 1.42
CA CYS A 378 -18.21 5.57 1.31
C CYS A 378 -18.60 6.62 2.37
N PHE A 379 -17.64 7.02 3.20
CA PHE A 379 -17.52 8.40 3.64
C PHE A 379 -16.09 8.83 3.31
N TRP A 380 -15.97 9.53 2.19
CA TRP A 380 -14.82 10.37 1.84
C TRP A 380 -15.26 11.82 2.00
#